data_AF-A0A918IKW9-F1
#
_entry.id   AF-A0A918IKW9-F1
#
_cell.length_a   1.000
_cell.length_b   1.000
_cell.length_c   1.000
_cell.angle_alpha   90.00
_cell.angle_beta   90.00
_cell.angle_gamma   90.00
#
_symmetry.space_group_name_H-M   'P 1'
#
loop_
_entity.id
_entity.type
_entity.pdbx_description
1 polymer ?
#
loop_
_entity_poly.entity_id
_entity_poly.type
_entity_poly.pdbx_seq_one_letter_code
_entity_poly.pdbx_strand_id
1 'polypeptide(L)'
;MTTKTEKARAYLWELQAQLAGATGMREAVWGTGEVAGIVEVARRMPGVSEEQLEHLVRSAMTPPEHWPPRGPYEPLWGHRLVHFLADRLELAFEGPFTRPVLGMLATGEINAVTLLAPDSQTHIVVFEDELFNFANLFGKAVALAMPYEVRGDGWIAFSPGIDDVRRHVRESTDAIHRFRDVVLAYVLTGRPSAASPYQTEPVVRAMSSILLDGMELFVLGHEYGHAMAGHVADRTSRRMLGVGDVDVTEVTWKWEQEALADIIGWKLCVGAMGKKFGLELAHAGVELFFSACEVLDQAVSLLTTGERAPHAGSSSHPPIGIRREVVREEARDELGERAAPILDMGTTIHEVVEVLWAQTAPVLLDLHRQGVAPDARWTANL
;
A
#
# COMPACT_ATOMS: atom_id res chain seq x y z
N MET A 1 20.78 -8.98 -28.93
CA MET A 1 20.45 -9.97 -27.88
C MET A 1 19.68 -9.23 -26.81
N THR A 2 18.47 -9.66 -26.47
CA THR A 2 17.66 -9.00 -25.41
C THR A 2 18.29 -9.25 -24.04
N THR A 3 18.38 -8.21 -23.21
CA THR A 3 18.88 -8.30 -21.83
C THR A 3 17.94 -9.12 -20.94
N LYS A 4 18.42 -9.59 -19.78
CA LYS A 4 17.60 -10.29 -18.78
C LYS A 4 16.39 -9.44 -18.33
N THR A 5 16.60 -8.14 -18.13
CA THR A 5 15.57 -7.17 -17.75
C THR A 5 14.52 -6.99 -18.85
N GLU A 6 14.93 -6.93 -20.13
CA GLU A 6 13.98 -6.84 -21.25
C GLU A 6 13.09 -8.08 -21.36
N LYS A 7 13.64 -9.28 -21.11
CA LYS A 7 12.85 -10.52 -21.08
C LYS A 7 11.84 -10.53 -19.93
N ALA A 8 12.26 -10.13 -18.73
CA ALA A 8 11.36 -10.03 -17.58
C ALA A 8 10.23 -9.01 -17.81
N ARG A 9 10.54 -7.88 -18.43
CA ARG A 9 9.53 -6.89 -18.80
C ARG A 9 8.55 -7.41 -19.84
N ALA A 10 9.04 -8.10 -20.87
CA ALA A 10 8.18 -8.72 -21.87
C ALA A 10 7.22 -9.74 -21.24
N TYR A 11 7.72 -10.55 -20.28
CA TYR A 11 6.90 -11.48 -19.52
C TYR A 11 5.84 -10.76 -18.67
N LEU A 12 6.20 -9.69 -17.96
CA LEU A 12 5.23 -8.86 -17.23
C LEU A 12 4.12 -8.34 -18.16
N TRP A 13 4.47 -7.82 -19.35
CA TRP A 13 3.49 -7.32 -20.31
C TRP A 13 2.59 -8.41 -20.87
N GLU A 14 3.10 -9.63 -21.02
CA GLU A 14 2.30 -10.78 -21.41
C GLU A 14 1.28 -11.15 -20.32
N LEU A 15 1.70 -11.19 -19.04
CA LEU A 15 0.79 -11.41 -17.91
C LEU A 15 -0.30 -10.33 -17.84
N GLN A 16 0.07 -9.06 -18.03
CA GLN A 16 -0.87 -7.96 -18.08
C GLN A 16 -1.90 -8.14 -19.22
N ALA A 17 -1.46 -8.57 -20.40
CA ALA A 17 -2.34 -8.81 -21.55
C ALA A 17 -3.31 -9.98 -21.31
N GLN A 18 -2.83 -11.05 -20.67
CA GLN A 18 -3.66 -12.20 -20.31
C GLN A 18 -4.74 -11.83 -19.30
N LEU A 19 -4.38 -11.07 -18.26
CA LEU A 19 -5.32 -10.52 -17.27
C LEU A 19 -6.37 -9.61 -17.89
N ALA A 20 -5.94 -8.68 -18.74
CA ALA A 20 -6.82 -7.79 -19.48
C ALA A 20 -7.84 -8.58 -20.34
N GLY A 21 -7.37 -9.64 -21.01
CA GLY A 21 -8.23 -10.56 -21.75
C GLY A 21 -9.24 -11.31 -20.87
N ALA A 22 -8.81 -11.86 -19.74
CA ALA A 22 -9.63 -12.66 -18.83
C ALA A 22 -10.72 -11.84 -18.12
N THR A 23 -10.39 -10.60 -17.72
CA THR A 23 -11.31 -9.69 -17.03
C THR A 23 -12.25 -8.93 -17.98
N GLY A 24 -12.09 -9.12 -19.30
CA GLY A 24 -12.82 -8.34 -20.31
C GLY A 24 -12.39 -6.86 -20.36
N MET A 25 -11.34 -6.48 -19.64
CA MET A 25 -10.71 -5.17 -19.76
C MET A 25 -9.94 -5.11 -21.09
N ARG A 26 -10.61 -4.66 -22.16
CA ARG A 26 -9.90 -4.31 -23.41
C ARG A 26 -8.91 -3.19 -23.13
N GLU A 27 -7.75 -3.17 -23.84
CA GLU A 27 -6.72 -2.10 -23.88
C GLU A 27 -7.18 -0.88 -23.11
N ALA A 28 -6.94 -0.93 -21.81
CA ALA A 28 -7.78 -0.13 -20.97
C ALA A 28 -7.41 1.32 -21.21
N VAL A 29 -8.44 2.10 -21.53
CA VAL A 29 -8.40 3.50 -21.96
C VAL A 29 -8.03 4.38 -20.74
N TRP A 30 -7.11 3.90 -19.90
CA TRP A 30 -6.55 4.60 -18.75
C TRP A 30 -5.72 5.80 -19.19
N GLY A 31 -5.32 5.92 -20.46
CA GLY A 31 -4.57 7.08 -20.95
C GLY A 31 -5.40 8.37 -21.11
N THR A 32 -6.61 8.29 -21.70
CA THR A 32 -7.35 9.53 -22.08
C THR A 32 -8.31 10.02 -21.00
N GLY A 33 -8.92 9.11 -20.23
CA GLY A 33 -9.84 9.47 -19.14
C GLY A 33 -9.11 10.07 -17.93
N GLU A 34 -7.95 9.52 -17.57
CA GLU A 34 -7.15 9.99 -16.43
C GLU A 34 -6.60 11.41 -16.67
N VAL A 35 -6.08 11.66 -17.87
CA VAL A 35 -5.58 12.98 -18.28
C VAL A 35 -6.72 14.00 -18.35
N ALA A 36 -7.89 13.59 -18.85
CA ALA A 36 -9.07 14.46 -18.87
C ALA A 36 -9.47 14.89 -17.44
N GLY A 37 -9.38 13.98 -16.46
CA GLY A 37 -9.60 14.29 -15.05
C GLY A 37 -8.61 15.32 -14.49
N ILE A 38 -7.31 15.18 -14.77
CA ILE A 38 -6.30 16.19 -14.39
C ILE A 38 -6.64 17.54 -14.98
N VAL A 39 -6.93 17.56 -16.28
CA VAL A 39 -7.22 18.78 -17.02
C VAL A 39 -8.44 19.47 -16.41
N GLU A 40 -9.47 18.71 -16.06
CA GLU A 40 -10.66 19.23 -15.43
C GLU A 40 -10.40 19.79 -14.03
N VAL A 41 -9.62 19.09 -13.20
CA VAL A 41 -9.25 19.56 -11.86
C VAL A 41 -8.39 20.82 -11.93
N ALA A 42 -7.33 20.81 -12.76
CA ALA A 42 -6.42 21.91 -12.91
C ALA A 42 -7.11 23.16 -13.49
N ARG A 43 -8.08 23.00 -14.39
CA ARG A 43 -8.93 24.11 -14.88
C ARG A 43 -9.80 24.74 -13.79
N ARG A 44 -10.13 24.02 -12.73
CA ARG A 44 -10.90 24.54 -11.59
C ARG A 44 -10.02 25.25 -10.56
N MET A 45 -8.69 25.18 -10.68
CA MET A 45 -7.77 25.84 -9.76
C MET A 45 -7.61 27.32 -10.14
N PRO A 46 -7.81 28.26 -9.20
CA PRO A 46 -7.60 29.68 -9.46
C PRO A 46 -6.16 29.97 -9.88
N GLY A 47 -5.98 30.67 -11.00
CA GLY A 47 -4.66 31.16 -11.44
C GLY A 47 -3.83 30.19 -12.29
N VAL A 48 -4.38 29.05 -12.72
CA VAL A 48 -3.71 28.16 -13.68
C VAL A 48 -3.94 28.66 -15.11
N SER A 49 -2.88 29.01 -15.83
CA SER A 49 -2.93 29.37 -17.26
C SER A 49 -3.02 28.13 -18.16
N GLU A 50 -3.46 28.30 -19.41
CA GLU A 50 -3.44 27.20 -20.40
C GLU A 50 -2.02 26.68 -20.66
N GLU A 51 -0.99 27.54 -20.61
CA GLU A 51 0.41 27.11 -20.73
C GLU A 51 0.85 26.24 -19.54
N GLN A 52 0.44 26.61 -18.32
CA GLN A 52 0.70 25.81 -17.12
C GLN A 52 -0.06 24.47 -17.17
N LEU A 53 -1.27 24.47 -17.72
CA LEU A 53 -2.07 23.27 -17.92
C LEU A 53 -1.42 22.33 -18.95
N GLU A 54 -0.98 22.85 -20.09
CA GLU A 54 -0.25 22.09 -21.12
C GLU A 54 1.06 21.53 -20.57
N HIS A 55 1.79 22.32 -19.78
CA HIS A 55 3.01 21.86 -19.12
C HIS A 55 2.70 20.74 -18.10
N LEU A 56 1.66 20.91 -17.29
CA LEU A 56 1.22 19.91 -16.31
C LEU A 56 0.83 18.58 -17.00
N VAL A 57 0.03 18.66 -18.07
CA VAL A 57 -0.37 17.49 -18.87
C VAL A 57 0.85 16.83 -19.51
N ARG A 58 1.76 17.61 -20.12
CA ARG A 58 2.96 17.08 -20.74
C ARG A 58 3.86 16.39 -19.72
N SER A 59 4.05 16.99 -18.56
CA SER A 59 4.84 16.43 -17.46
C SER A 59 4.17 15.20 -16.84
N ALA A 60 2.83 15.15 -16.82
CA ALA A 60 2.07 13.97 -16.40
C ALA A 60 2.11 12.83 -17.43
N MET A 61 2.22 13.15 -18.72
CA MET A 61 2.23 12.17 -19.81
C MET A 61 3.62 11.65 -20.16
N THR A 62 4.66 12.44 -19.89
CA THR A 62 6.05 12.10 -20.23
C THR A 62 6.75 11.65 -18.95
N PRO A 63 7.03 10.36 -18.75
CA PRO A 63 7.86 9.92 -17.63
C PRO A 63 9.31 10.37 -17.83
N PRO A 64 10.11 10.49 -16.75
CA PRO A 64 11.56 10.67 -16.84
C PRO A 64 12.24 9.67 -17.76
N GLU A 65 13.29 10.09 -18.48
CA GLU A 65 13.98 9.23 -19.47
C GLU A 65 14.61 7.98 -18.87
N HIS A 66 14.95 7.98 -17.58
CA HIS A 66 15.53 6.83 -16.89
C HIS A 66 14.50 5.77 -16.49
N TRP A 67 13.20 6.08 -16.57
CA TRP A 67 12.14 5.11 -16.29
C TRP A 67 11.97 4.14 -17.46
N PRO A 68 11.66 2.86 -17.19
CA PRO A 68 11.35 1.92 -18.25
C PRO A 68 10.06 2.33 -18.96
N PRO A 69 9.86 1.91 -20.23
CA PRO A 69 8.59 2.12 -20.90
C PRO A 69 7.44 1.43 -20.15
N ARG A 70 6.31 2.14 -20.04
CA ARG A 70 5.05 1.62 -19.51
C ARG A 70 4.52 0.46 -20.37
N GLY A 71 3.97 -0.56 -19.73
CA GLY A 71 3.27 -1.64 -20.44
C GLY A 71 1.98 -1.16 -21.11
N PRO A 72 1.51 -1.84 -22.19
CA PRO A 72 0.30 -1.42 -22.90
C PRO A 72 -0.97 -1.46 -22.04
N TYR A 73 -1.00 -2.36 -21.04
CA TYR A 73 -2.15 -2.56 -20.13
C TYR A 73 -1.89 -2.04 -18.71
N GLU A 74 -0.72 -1.43 -18.46
CA GLU A 74 -0.37 -0.89 -17.15
C GLU A 74 -1.01 0.49 -16.95
N PRO A 75 -1.72 0.78 -15.85
CA PRO A 75 -2.29 2.11 -15.60
C PRO A 75 -1.21 3.20 -15.59
N LEU A 76 -1.47 4.36 -16.19
CA LEU A 76 -0.48 5.44 -16.29
C LEU A 76 -0.06 5.92 -14.89
N TRP A 77 -1.03 6.18 -14.02
CA TRP A 77 -0.73 6.62 -12.66
C TRP A 77 -0.03 5.58 -11.82
N GLY A 78 -0.44 4.33 -11.96
CA GLY A 78 0.19 3.21 -11.30
C GLY A 78 1.67 3.11 -11.62
N HIS A 79 1.99 3.09 -12.92
CA HIS A 79 3.36 3.10 -13.42
C HIS A 79 4.17 4.28 -12.86
N ARG A 80 3.60 5.50 -12.88
CA ARG A 80 4.29 6.68 -12.36
C ARG A 80 4.52 6.62 -10.86
N LEU A 81 3.53 6.17 -10.09
CA LEU A 81 3.62 6.07 -8.65
C LEU A 81 4.71 5.10 -8.23
N VAL A 82 4.70 3.88 -8.78
CA VAL A 82 5.68 2.84 -8.45
C VAL A 82 7.11 3.28 -8.78
N HIS A 83 7.34 3.91 -9.93
CA HIS A 83 8.67 4.40 -10.28
C HIS A 83 9.10 5.66 -9.51
N PHE A 84 8.15 6.51 -9.13
CA PHE A 84 8.43 7.64 -8.23
C PHE A 84 8.84 7.16 -6.84
N LEU A 85 8.15 6.17 -6.28
CA LEU A 85 8.52 5.54 -5.01
C LEU A 85 9.91 4.87 -5.11
N ALA A 86 10.18 4.16 -6.21
CA ALA A 86 11.47 3.51 -6.46
C ALA A 86 12.63 4.52 -6.45
N ASP A 87 12.48 5.64 -7.16
CA ASP A 87 13.49 6.70 -7.17
C ASP A 87 13.71 7.30 -5.78
N ARG A 88 12.66 7.44 -4.95
CA ARG A 88 12.80 7.92 -3.56
C ARG A 88 13.55 6.93 -2.67
N LEU A 89 13.28 5.63 -2.78
CA LEU A 89 14.00 4.61 -2.02
C LEU A 89 15.46 4.52 -2.45
N GLU A 90 15.74 4.64 -3.74
CA GLU A 90 17.10 4.57 -4.27
C GLU A 90 17.99 5.74 -3.88
N LEU A 91 17.40 6.87 -3.51
CA LEU A 91 18.12 7.97 -2.87
C LEU A 91 18.47 7.69 -1.40
N ALA A 92 17.87 6.66 -0.78
CA ALA A 92 18.06 6.33 0.62
C ALA A 92 19.20 5.34 0.89
N PHE A 93 19.80 4.76 -0.16
CA PHE A 93 20.92 3.83 -0.01
C PHE A 93 22.04 4.08 -1.03
N GLU A 94 23.23 3.59 -0.72
CA GLU A 94 24.40 3.66 -1.59
C GLU A 94 24.82 2.26 -2.05
N GLY A 95 25.38 2.17 -3.25
CA GLY A 95 25.97 0.95 -3.80
C GLY A 95 25.22 0.36 -4.99
N PRO A 96 25.81 -0.67 -5.62
CA PRO A 96 25.21 -1.30 -6.78
C PRO A 96 23.96 -2.08 -6.37
N PHE A 97 22.82 -1.74 -6.97
CA PHE A 97 21.58 -2.48 -6.81
C PHE A 97 21.00 -2.82 -8.18
N THR A 98 20.60 -4.08 -8.35
CA THR A 98 19.87 -4.49 -9.55
C THR A 98 18.39 -4.29 -9.30
N ARG A 99 17.85 -3.17 -9.78
CA ARG A 99 16.42 -2.85 -9.69
C ARG A 99 15.58 -4.01 -10.25
N PRO A 100 14.63 -4.57 -9.48
CA PRO A 100 13.68 -5.55 -10.01
C PRO A 100 12.81 -4.90 -11.08
N VAL A 101 12.22 -5.70 -11.97
CA VAL A 101 11.22 -5.14 -12.88
C VAL A 101 9.99 -4.80 -12.05
N LEU A 102 9.54 -3.55 -12.13
CA LEU A 102 8.36 -3.09 -11.40
C LEU A 102 7.17 -3.03 -12.34
N GLY A 103 5.98 -3.32 -11.81
CA GLY A 103 4.75 -3.12 -12.55
C GLY A 103 3.51 -3.31 -11.68
N MET A 104 2.36 -3.27 -12.33
CA MET A 104 1.07 -3.49 -11.69
C MET A 104 0.27 -4.56 -12.41
N LEU A 105 -0.50 -5.34 -11.63
CA LEU A 105 -1.47 -6.31 -12.11
C LEU A 105 -2.74 -6.18 -11.26
N ALA A 106 -3.91 -6.36 -11.89
CA ALA A 106 -5.19 -6.47 -11.19
C ALA A 106 -5.45 -7.95 -10.85
N THR A 107 -4.64 -8.51 -9.95
CA THR A 107 -4.68 -9.93 -9.58
C THR A 107 -5.86 -10.25 -8.65
N GLY A 108 -6.40 -9.21 -8.03
CA GLY A 108 -7.36 -9.31 -6.95
C GLY A 108 -6.74 -9.69 -5.60
N GLU A 109 -5.42 -9.85 -5.51
CA GLU A 109 -4.73 -10.07 -4.25
C GLU A 109 -4.45 -8.75 -3.52
N ILE A 110 -3.93 -8.81 -2.29
CA ILE A 110 -3.92 -7.66 -1.36
C ILE A 110 -2.54 -7.05 -1.18
N ASN A 111 -1.51 -7.69 -1.74
CA ASN A 111 -0.12 -7.35 -1.50
C ASN A 111 0.60 -7.06 -2.81
N ALA A 112 1.80 -6.49 -2.68
CA ALA A 112 2.77 -6.68 -3.74
C ALA A 112 3.18 -8.17 -3.78
N VAL A 113 3.37 -8.71 -4.97
CA VAL A 113 3.88 -10.07 -5.16
C VAL A 113 5.18 -10.01 -5.94
N THR A 114 6.17 -10.77 -5.49
CA THR A 114 7.39 -10.98 -6.25
C THR A 114 7.25 -12.24 -7.11
N LEU A 115 7.36 -12.05 -8.43
CA LEU A 115 7.36 -13.11 -9.42
C LEU A 115 8.78 -13.34 -9.96
N LEU A 116 9.06 -14.56 -10.39
CA LEU A 116 10.31 -14.88 -11.06
C LEU A 116 10.09 -15.06 -12.55
N ALA A 117 10.69 -14.19 -13.37
CA ALA A 117 10.65 -14.35 -14.82
C ALA A 117 11.35 -15.65 -15.27
N PRO A 118 10.66 -16.59 -15.94
CA PRO A 118 11.18 -17.93 -16.21
C PRO A 118 12.58 -17.96 -16.86
N ASP A 119 12.78 -17.15 -17.89
CA ASP A 119 13.97 -17.18 -18.75
C ASP A 119 15.12 -16.27 -18.30
N SER A 120 14.87 -15.33 -17.38
CA SER A 120 15.87 -14.36 -16.93
C SER A 120 16.28 -14.55 -15.48
N GLN A 121 15.43 -15.22 -14.68
CA GLN A 121 15.57 -15.31 -13.22
C GLN A 121 15.66 -13.91 -12.58
N THR A 122 15.05 -12.91 -13.22
CA THR A 122 14.94 -11.55 -12.71
C THR A 122 13.65 -11.45 -11.91
N HIS A 123 13.75 -10.88 -10.71
CA HIS A 123 12.59 -10.56 -9.89
C HIS A 123 11.72 -9.51 -10.58
N ILE A 124 10.43 -9.77 -10.60
CA ILE A 124 9.40 -8.83 -10.99
C ILE A 124 8.58 -8.54 -9.74
N VAL A 125 8.56 -7.30 -9.29
CA VAL A 125 7.68 -6.86 -8.21
C VAL A 125 6.42 -6.31 -8.86
N VAL A 126 5.30 -6.93 -8.54
CA VAL A 126 3.99 -6.57 -9.05
C VAL A 126 3.14 -6.02 -7.91
N PHE A 127 2.62 -4.82 -8.08
CA PHE A 127 1.65 -4.24 -7.16
C PHE A 127 0.22 -4.52 -7.62
N GLU A 128 -0.67 -4.80 -6.67
CA GLU A 128 -2.10 -4.78 -6.95
C GLU A 128 -2.56 -3.36 -7.32
N ASP A 129 -3.43 -3.26 -8.33
CA ASP A 129 -3.99 -1.97 -8.81
C ASP A 129 -4.76 -1.18 -7.73
N GLU A 130 -5.43 -1.88 -6.83
CA GLU A 130 -6.21 -1.26 -5.76
C GLU A 130 -5.43 -1.03 -4.45
N LEU A 131 -4.20 -1.54 -4.30
CA LEU A 131 -3.42 -1.39 -3.08
C LEU A 131 -3.21 0.08 -2.70
N PHE A 132 -2.82 0.91 -3.66
CA PHE A 132 -2.58 2.33 -3.44
C PHE A 132 -3.87 3.09 -3.10
N ASN A 133 -4.99 2.68 -3.70
CA ASN A 133 -6.28 3.27 -3.40
C ASN A 133 -6.76 2.89 -1.99
N PHE A 134 -6.55 1.64 -1.57
CA PHE A 134 -6.76 1.21 -0.19
C PHE A 134 -5.91 2.02 0.78
N ALA A 135 -4.59 2.07 0.58
CA ALA A 135 -3.67 2.81 1.43
C ALA A 135 -4.09 4.28 1.58
N ASN A 136 -4.49 4.92 0.48
CA ASN A 136 -4.97 6.30 0.46
C ASN A 136 -6.26 6.50 1.27
N LEU A 137 -7.28 5.66 1.05
CA LEU A 137 -8.57 5.80 1.74
C LEU A 137 -8.46 5.41 3.23
N PHE A 138 -7.66 4.39 3.54
CA PHE A 138 -7.39 3.93 4.89
C PHE A 138 -6.58 4.98 5.67
N GLY A 139 -5.48 5.47 5.11
CA GLY A 139 -4.65 6.52 5.72
C GLY A 139 -5.40 7.83 5.95
N LYS A 140 -6.32 8.20 5.05
CA LYS A 140 -7.23 9.34 5.27
C LYS A 140 -8.19 9.12 6.43
N ALA A 141 -8.78 7.93 6.54
CA ALA A 141 -9.71 7.63 7.63
C ALA A 141 -9.00 7.64 8.99
N VAL A 142 -7.77 7.13 9.06
CA VAL A 142 -6.92 7.20 10.25
C VAL A 142 -6.54 8.65 10.58
N ALA A 143 -6.09 9.42 9.59
CA ALA A 143 -5.76 10.84 9.80
C ALA A 143 -6.97 11.67 10.26
N LEU A 144 -8.18 11.38 9.76
CA LEU A 144 -9.44 12.02 10.20
C LEU A 144 -9.76 11.75 11.68
N ALA A 145 -9.34 10.60 12.20
CA ALA A 145 -9.55 10.22 13.59
C ALA A 145 -8.57 10.89 14.56
N MET A 146 -7.49 11.47 14.06
CA MET A 146 -6.47 12.12 14.88
C MET A 146 -6.87 13.58 15.17
N PRO A 147 -7.18 13.95 16.42
CA PRO A 147 -7.49 15.33 16.74
C PRO A 147 -6.23 16.19 16.63
N TYR A 148 -6.42 17.43 16.22
CA TYR A 148 -5.32 18.39 16.08
C TYR A 148 -5.75 19.78 16.55
N GLU A 149 -4.76 20.56 16.95
CA GLU A 149 -4.93 21.97 17.30
C GLU A 149 -4.08 22.84 16.37
N VAL A 150 -4.65 23.95 15.92
CA VAL A 150 -3.90 25.02 15.24
C VAL A 150 -3.49 26.03 16.30
N ARG A 151 -2.18 26.10 16.57
CA ARG A 151 -1.61 27.07 17.51
C ARG A 151 -1.63 28.47 16.91
N GLY A 152 -1.54 29.49 17.76
CA GLY A 152 -1.68 30.90 17.36
C GLY A 152 -0.64 31.41 16.35
N ASP A 153 0.44 30.66 16.15
CA ASP A 153 1.50 30.89 15.16
C ASP A 153 1.28 30.11 13.84
N GLY A 154 0.14 29.44 13.70
CA GLY A 154 -0.22 28.62 12.54
C GLY A 154 0.36 27.20 12.57
N TRP A 155 1.11 26.83 13.63
CA TRP A 155 1.61 25.46 13.76
C TRP A 155 0.50 24.49 14.11
N ILE A 156 0.46 23.38 13.39
CA ILE A 156 -0.49 22.30 13.63
C ILE A 156 0.18 21.26 14.52
N ALA A 157 -0.48 20.89 15.61
CA ALA A 157 -0.06 19.80 16.48
C ALA A 157 -1.19 18.76 16.57
N PHE A 158 -0.91 17.53 16.16
CA PHE A 158 -1.81 16.39 16.40
C PHE A 158 -1.64 15.92 17.85
N SER A 159 -2.76 15.56 18.50
CA SER A 159 -2.68 14.99 19.85
C SER A 159 -2.12 13.57 19.78
N PRO A 160 -1.10 13.23 20.59
CA PRO A 160 -0.66 11.86 20.77
C PRO A 160 -1.53 11.09 21.78
N GLY A 161 -2.49 11.75 22.45
CA GLY A 161 -3.30 11.16 23.51
C GLY A 161 -4.45 10.31 22.97
N ILE A 162 -4.44 9.00 23.24
CA ILE A 162 -5.51 8.10 22.79
C ILE A 162 -6.90 8.45 23.35
N ASP A 163 -6.98 9.04 24.54
CA ASP A 163 -8.25 9.49 25.11
C ASP A 163 -8.83 10.69 24.34
N ASP A 164 -7.97 11.52 23.75
CA ASP A 164 -8.40 12.60 22.87
C ASP A 164 -8.96 12.03 21.56
N VAL A 165 -8.30 11.04 20.99
CA VAL A 165 -8.79 10.31 19.80
C VAL A 165 -10.15 9.69 20.09
N ARG A 166 -10.30 8.97 21.21
CA ARG A 166 -11.59 8.37 21.62
C ARG A 166 -12.69 9.41 21.82
N ARG A 167 -12.36 10.59 22.35
CA ARG A 167 -13.31 11.70 22.48
C ARG A 167 -13.68 12.28 21.12
N HIS A 168 -12.70 12.60 20.28
CA HIS A 168 -12.88 13.14 18.94
C HIS A 168 -13.74 12.23 18.06
N VAL A 169 -13.45 10.92 18.05
CA VAL A 169 -14.19 9.91 17.29
C VAL A 169 -15.63 9.73 17.79
N ARG A 170 -15.90 9.97 19.08
CA ARG A 170 -17.28 9.99 19.62
C ARG A 170 -18.06 11.24 19.21
N GLU A 171 -17.38 12.38 19.10
CA GLU A 171 -17.98 13.66 18.75
C GLU A 171 -18.17 13.82 17.24
N SER A 172 -17.32 13.19 16.42
CA SER A 172 -17.39 13.19 14.96
C SER A 172 -17.23 11.77 14.41
N THR A 173 -18.31 11.21 13.86
CA THR A 173 -18.33 9.82 13.37
C THR A 173 -17.83 9.66 11.93
N ASP A 174 -17.42 10.74 11.25
CA ASP A 174 -16.99 10.66 9.84
C ASP A 174 -15.79 9.72 9.67
N ALA A 175 -14.81 9.78 10.58
CA ALA A 175 -13.66 8.86 10.55
C ALA A 175 -14.09 7.38 10.63
N ILE A 176 -15.03 7.04 11.52
CA ILE A 176 -15.60 5.69 11.63
C ILE A 176 -16.29 5.29 10.33
N HIS A 177 -17.10 6.20 9.76
CA HIS A 177 -17.84 5.93 8.54
C HIS A 177 -16.90 5.65 7.38
N ARG A 178 -15.86 6.48 7.18
CA ARG A 178 -14.88 6.31 6.11
C ARG A 178 -14.02 5.08 6.30
N PHE A 179 -13.57 4.81 7.53
CA PHE A 179 -12.81 3.61 7.85
C PHE A 179 -13.62 2.34 7.56
N ARG A 180 -14.87 2.28 8.04
CA ARG A 180 -15.76 1.15 7.79
C ARG A 180 -16.08 1.00 6.31
N ASP A 181 -16.33 2.08 5.58
CA ASP A 181 -16.65 2.05 4.15
C ASP A 181 -15.50 1.43 3.34
N VAL A 182 -14.26 1.86 3.57
CA VAL A 182 -13.10 1.28 2.86
C VAL A 182 -12.86 -0.19 3.25
N VAL A 183 -12.99 -0.56 4.53
CA VAL A 183 -12.82 -1.95 4.96
C VAL A 183 -13.89 -2.84 4.34
N LEU A 184 -15.17 -2.44 4.40
CA LEU A 184 -16.28 -3.20 3.82
C LEU A 184 -16.17 -3.29 2.30
N ALA A 185 -15.88 -2.19 1.62
CA ALA A 185 -15.66 -2.20 0.18
C ALA A 185 -14.57 -3.21 -0.20
N TYR A 186 -13.47 -3.24 0.57
CA TYR A 186 -12.39 -4.16 0.29
C TYR A 186 -12.79 -5.63 0.55
N VAL A 187 -13.30 -5.95 1.74
CA VAL A 187 -13.57 -7.37 2.06
C VAL A 187 -14.77 -7.94 1.31
N LEU A 188 -15.76 -7.13 0.94
CA LEU A 188 -16.98 -7.60 0.27
C LEU A 188 -16.91 -7.58 -1.25
N THR A 189 -16.07 -6.70 -1.82
CA THR A 189 -16.00 -6.51 -3.27
C THR A 189 -14.60 -6.64 -3.84
N GLY A 190 -13.60 -6.90 -2.98
CA GLY A 190 -12.16 -6.88 -3.29
C GLY A 190 -11.71 -5.61 -4.01
N ARG A 191 -12.47 -4.51 -3.90
CA ARG A 191 -12.23 -3.25 -4.59
C ARG A 191 -12.45 -2.10 -3.61
N PRO A 192 -11.39 -1.62 -2.94
CA PRO A 192 -11.39 -0.38 -2.16
C PRO A 192 -12.02 0.79 -2.90
N SER A 193 -11.91 0.86 -4.24
CA SER A 193 -12.55 1.89 -5.06
C SER A 193 -14.09 1.85 -5.07
N ALA A 194 -14.72 0.80 -4.56
CA ALA A 194 -16.16 0.77 -4.34
C ALA A 194 -16.60 1.64 -3.14
N ALA A 195 -15.67 2.02 -2.25
CA ALA A 195 -15.95 2.98 -1.18
C ALA A 195 -16.18 4.38 -1.75
N SER A 196 -17.00 5.17 -1.06
CA SER A 196 -17.36 6.51 -1.51
C SER A 196 -16.12 7.44 -1.49
N PRO A 197 -15.73 8.05 -2.62
CA PRO A 197 -14.60 8.98 -2.62
C PRO A 197 -14.93 10.21 -1.79
N TYR A 198 -13.92 10.76 -1.12
CA TYR A 198 -14.06 11.96 -0.31
C TYR A 198 -12.79 12.81 -0.30
N GLN A 199 -12.98 14.09 0.00
CA GLN A 199 -11.91 15.05 0.20
C GLN A 199 -11.82 15.38 1.68
N THR A 200 -10.60 15.54 2.17
CA THR A 200 -10.33 15.97 3.53
C THR A 200 -9.86 17.43 3.52
N GLU A 201 -10.05 18.10 4.65
CA GLU A 201 -9.52 19.45 4.83
C GLU A 201 -7.98 19.47 4.75
N PRO A 202 -7.35 20.61 4.45
CA PRO A 202 -5.92 20.67 4.15
C PRO A 202 -5.00 20.05 5.22
N VAL A 203 -5.33 20.22 6.50
CA VAL A 203 -4.54 19.70 7.63
C VAL A 203 -4.56 18.18 7.67
N VAL A 204 -5.75 17.60 7.64
CA VAL A 204 -5.93 16.14 7.59
C VAL A 204 -5.33 15.58 6.31
N ARG A 205 -5.48 16.27 5.17
CA ARG A 205 -4.87 15.87 3.90
C ARG A 205 -3.35 15.77 4.01
N ALA A 206 -2.70 16.75 4.64
CA ALA A 206 -1.25 16.74 4.84
C ALA A 206 -0.81 15.52 5.68
N MET A 207 -1.48 15.26 6.81
CA MET A 207 -1.17 14.08 7.63
C MET A 207 -1.43 12.77 6.88
N SER A 208 -2.58 12.64 6.22
CA SER A 208 -2.90 11.44 5.43
C SER A 208 -1.89 11.20 4.31
N SER A 209 -1.32 12.25 3.71
CA SER A 209 -0.28 12.12 2.68
C SER A 209 1.03 11.62 3.26
N ILE A 210 1.38 12.03 4.48
CA ILE A 210 2.59 11.55 5.18
C ILE A 210 2.44 10.07 5.54
N LEU A 211 1.28 9.69 6.09
CA LEU A 211 1.00 8.30 6.43
C LEU A 211 0.98 7.41 5.17
N LEU A 212 0.35 7.88 4.09
CA LEU A 212 0.32 7.21 2.79
C LEU A 212 1.74 7.00 2.25
N ASP A 213 2.55 8.07 2.19
CA ASP A 213 3.94 8.02 1.74
C ASP A 213 4.73 6.93 2.48
N GLY A 214 4.59 6.85 3.81
CA GLY A 214 5.33 5.88 4.62
C GLY A 214 4.84 4.45 4.41
N MET A 215 3.53 4.24 4.29
CA MET A 215 2.96 2.93 3.96
C MET A 215 3.43 2.45 2.59
N GLU A 216 3.34 3.28 1.55
CA GLU A 216 3.72 2.92 0.18
C GLU A 216 5.23 2.68 0.02
N LEU A 217 6.06 3.54 0.62
CA LEU A 217 7.51 3.37 0.63
C LEU A 217 7.94 2.12 1.39
N PHE A 218 7.24 1.78 2.49
CA PHE A 218 7.51 0.55 3.22
C PHE A 218 7.19 -0.69 2.40
N VAL A 219 6.03 -0.74 1.73
CA VAL A 219 5.67 -1.89 0.88
C VAL A 219 6.70 -2.11 -0.22
N LEU A 220 7.06 -1.07 -0.98
CA LEU A 220 8.08 -1.21 -2.02
C LEU A 220 9.47 -1.49 -1.41
N GLY A 221 9.77 -0.89 -0.26
CA GLY A 221 11.00 -1.13 0.49
C GLY A 221 11.15 -2.57 0.94
N HIS A 222 10.07 -3.22 1.35
CA HIS A 222 10.03 -4.63 1.72
C HIS A 222 10.40 -5.52 0.53
N GLU A 223 9.80 -5.28 -0.64
CA GLU A 223 10.12 -6.01 -1.88
C GLU A 223 11.58 -5.76 -2.33
N TYR A 224 12.07 -4.52 -2.17
CA TYR A 224 13.49 -4.21 -2.35
C TYR A 224 14.35 -4.98 -1.36
N GLY A 225 13.90 -5.16 -0.12
CA GLY A 225 14.57 -5.95 0.91
C GLY A 225 14.83 -7.38 0.47
N HIS A 226 13.85 -8.05 -0.11
CA HIS A 226 14.04 -9.38 -0.70
C HIS A 226 15.09 -9.39 -1.82
N ALA A 227 15.02 -8.40 -2.73
CA ALA A 227 15.97 -8.29 -3.84
C ALA A 227 17.40 -7.98 -3.37
N MET A 228 17.56 -7.06 -2.41
CA MET A 228 18.85 -6.64 -1.86
C MET A 228 19.51 -7.75 -1.03
N ALA A 229 18.74 -8.48 -0.24
CA ALA A 229 19.23 -9.61 0.54
C ALA A 229 19.50 -10.86 -0.31
N GLY A 230 19.22 -10.80 -1.62
CA GLY A 230 19.43 -11.90 -2.55
C GLY A 230 18.64 -13.15 -2.13
N HIS A 231 17.46 -12.96 -1.52
CA HIS A 231 16.66 -14.08 -1.09
C HIS A 231 16.35 -14.98 -2.28
N VAL A 232 16.62 -16.27 -2.09
CA VAL A 232 16.31 -17.30 -3.08
C VAL A 232 14.95 -17.86 -2.71
N ALA A 233 14.01 -17.67 -3.63
CA ALA A 233 12.65 -18.17 -3.56
C ALA A 233 12.63 -19.70 -3.37
N ASP A 234 11.85 -20.19 -2.42
CA ASP A 234 11.27 -21.52 -2.61
C ASP A 234 10.18 -21.35 -3.69
N ARG A 235 10.37 -22.03 -4.82
CA ARG A 235 9.48 -21.87 -5.99
C ARG A 235 8.19 -22.61 -5.72
N THR A 236 7.12 -21.85 -5.53
CA THR A 236 5.78 -22.41 -5.43
C THR A 236 5.01 -22.01 -6.69
N SER A 237 4.61 -23.00 -7.49
CA SER A 237 3.69 -22.73 -8.59
C SER A 237 2.31 -22.47 -7.99
N ARG A 238 1.75 -21.30 -8.27
CA ARG A 238 0.40 -20.94 -7.86
C ARG A 238 -0.38 -20.45 -9.08
N ARG A 239 -1.67 -20.77 -9.08
CA ARG A 239 -2.60 -20.16 -10.02
C ARG A 239 -2.98 -18.79 -9.49
N MET A 240 -2.59 -17.76 -10.22
CA MET A 240 -2.92 -16.39 -9.84
C MET A 240 -4.39 -16.13 -10.22
N LEU A 241 -5.18 -15.65 -9.26
CA LEU A 241 -6.60 -15.39 -9.49
C LEU A 241 -6.77 -14.31 -10.57
N GLY A 242 -7.81 -14.46 -11.40
CA GLY A 242 -8.11 -13.51 -12.47
C GLY A 242 -7.30 -13.64 -13.76
N VAL A 243 -6.17 -14.37 -13.78
CA VAL A 243 -5.31 -14.53 -14.99
C VAL A 243 -5.74 -15.69 -15.91
N GLY A 244 -6.76 -16.46 -15.54
CA GLY A 244 -7.07 -17.74 -16.20
C GLY A 244 -6.16 -18.88 -15.71
N ASP A 245 -6.06 -19.99 -16.46
CA ASP A 245 -5.18 -21.15 -16.16
C ASP A 245 -3.69 -20.84 -16.43
N VAL A 246 -3.22 -19.67 -16.01
CA VAL A 246 -1.81 -19.27 -16.15
C VAL A 246 -1.09 -19.61 -14.85
N ASP A 247 -0.24 -20.63 -14.92
CA ASP A 247 0.61 -21.02 -13.80
C ASP A 247 1.73 -19.98 -13.66
N VAL A 248 1.67 -19.19 -12.60
CA VAL A 248 2.72 -18.25 -12.25
C VAL A 248 3.58 -18.88 -11.15
N THR A 249 4.89 -18.66 -11.21
CA THR A 249 5.77 -19.00 -10.09
C THR A 249 5.83 -17.81 -9.16
N GLU A 250 4.96 -17.84 -8.15
CA GLU A 250 5.04 -16.95 -7.00
C GLU A 250 6.22 -17.38 -6.14
N VAL A 251 6.85 -16.40 -5.50
CA VAL A 251 7.91 -16.65 -4.55
C VAL A 251 7.33 -16.65 -3.13
N THR A 252 7.50 -17.77 -2.43
CA THR A 252 7.24 -17.85 -0.99
C THR A 252 8.56 -17.78 -0.23
N TRP A 253 8.58 -17.03 0.87
CA TRP A 253 9.78 -16.79 1.66
C TRP A 253 9.72 -17.47 3.02
N LYS A 254 10.90 -17.74 3.58
CA LYS A 254 11.02 -18.20 4.97
C LYS A 254 10.77 -17.05 5.92
N TRP A 255 10.34 -17.35 7.14
CA TRP A 255 10.04 -16.32 8.14
C TRP A 255 11.24 -15.41 8.44
N GLU A 256 12.46 -15.95 8.43
CA GLU A 256 13.68 -15.15 8.61
C GLU A 256 13.95 -14.22 7.42
N GLN A 257 13.55 -14.61 6.21
CA GLN A 257 13.65 -13.79 5.01
C GLN A 257 12.63 -12.65 5.03
N GLU A 258 11.41 -12.93 5.48
CA GLU A 258 10.36 -11.91 5.70
C GLU A 258 10.81 -10.86 6.72
N ALA A 259 11.31 -11.32 7.87
CA ALA A 259 11.84 -10.47 8.93
C ALA A 259 12.97 -9.55 8.43
N LEU A 260 13.93 -10.09 7.66
CA LEU A 260 15.02 -9.30 7.10
C LEU A 260 14.53 -8.29 6.06
N ALA A 261 13.56 -8.67 5.23
CA ALA A 261 12.96 -7.76 4.25
C ALA A 261 12.18 -6.61 4.91
N ASP A 262 11.47 -6.89 6.01
CA ASP A 262 10.83 -5.86 6.84
C ASP A 262 11.83 -4.87 7.43
N ILE A 263 12.95 -5.37 7.96
CA ILE A 263 14.03 -4.52 8.50
C ILE A 263 14.61 -3.62 7.40
N ILE A 264 14.94 -4.18 6.23
CA ILE A 264 15.48 -3.40 5.11
C ILE A 264 14.44 -2.40 4.61
N GLY A 265 13.18 -2.82 4.45
CA GLY A 265 12.10 -1.95 4.01
C GLY A 265 11.84 -0.79 4.97
N TRP A 266 11.88 -1.05 6.28
CA TRP A 266 11.82 0.00 7.30
C TRP A 266 12.99 0.98 7.17
N LYS A 267 14.24 0.49 7.06
CA LYS A 267 15.44 1.33 6.88
C LYS A 267 15.35 2.23 5.65
N LEU A 268 14.91 1.67 4.52
CA LEU A 268 14.73 2.42 3.28
C LEU A 268 13.63 3.48 3.41
N CYS A 269 12.50 3.13 4.03
CA CYS A 269 11.40 4.05 4.27
C CYS A 269 11.83 5.22 5.18
N VAL A 270 12.43 4.94 6.34
CA VAL A 270 12.89 6.00 7.25
C VAL A 270 14.04 6.81 6.67
N GLY A 271 14.90 6.21 5.84
CA GLY A 271 15.93 6.93 5.10
C GLY A 271 15.36 7.90 4.06
N ALA A 272 14.34 7.47 3.32
CA ALA A 272 13.69 8.27 2.27
C ALA A 272 12.81 9.41 2.83
N MET A 273 12.21 9.22 4.00
CA MET A 273 11.29 10.20 4.59
C MET A 273 11.88 11.02 5.74
N GLY A 274 12.82 10.45 6.50
CA GLY A 274 13.26 10.96 7.79
C GLY A 274 13.80 12.38 7.74
N LYS A 275 14.50 12.76 6.66
CA LYS A 275 15.01 14.13 6.48
C LYS A 275 13.91 15.18 6.33
N LYS A 276 12.78 14.81 5.72
CA LYS A 276 11.69 15.74 5.39
C LYS A 276 10.64 15.81 6.49
N PHE A 277 10.32 14.66 7.09
CA PHE A 277 9.19 14.53 8.01
C PHE A 277 9.58 14.13 9.44
N GLY A 278 10.83 13.73 9.68
CA GLY A 278 11.24 13.09 10.94
C GLY A 278 11.07 11.57 10.91
N LEU A 279 11.76 10.88 11.81
CA LEU A 279 11.77 9.42 11.87
C LEU A 279 10.45 8.88 12.44
N GLU A 280 9.84 9.63 13.34
CA GLU A 280 8.57 9.31 13.99
C GLU A 280 7.45 9.18 12.96
N LEU A 281 7.32 10.18 12.06
CA LEU A 281 6.30 10.18 11.02
C LEU A 281 6.60 9.20 9.89
N ALA A 282 7.87 8.92 9.60
CA ALA A 282 8.23 7.86 8.65
C ALA A 282 7.83 6.48 9.18
N HIS A 283 8.12 6.20 10.46
CA HIS A 283 7.72 4.96 11.11
C HIS A 283 6.21 4.85 11.31
N ALA A 284 5.50 5.97 11.52
CA ALA A 284 4.04 6.00 11.60
C ALA A 284 3.37 5.38 10.35
N GLY A 285 3.92 5.60 9.15
CA GLY A 285 3.41 4.96 7.92
C GLY A 285 3.70 3.45 7.86
N VAL A 286 4.83 2.99 8.41
CA VAL A 286 5.15 1.56 8.55
C VAL A 286 4.16 0.88 9.50
N GLU A 287 3.84 1.52 10.62
CA GLU A 287 2.87 1.02 11.59
C GLU A 287 1.44 1.06 11.06
N LEU A 288 1.12 2.04 10.20
CA LEU A 288 -0.13 2.06 9.46
C LEU A 288 -0.25 0.84 8.54
N PHE A 289 0.81 0.46 7.82
CA PHE A 289 0.82 -0.75 6.99
C PHE A 289 0.47 -2.00 7.80
N PHE A 290 1.21 -2.25 8.89
CA PHE A 290 0.97 -3.43 9.73
C PHE A 290 -0.45 -3.43 10.30
N SER A 291 -0.96 -2.28 10.72
CA SER A 291 -2.32 -2.14 11.23
C SER A 291 -3.38 -2.38 10.14
N ALA A 292 -3.10 -1.97 8.90
CA ALA A 292 -4.00 -2.20 7.78
C ALA A 292 -4.11 -3.69 7.42
N CYS A 293 -2.99 -4.41 7.38
CA CYS A 293 -2.97 -5.87 7.20
C CYS A 293 -3.75 -6.58 8.31
N GLU A 294 -3.51 -6.20 9.57
CA GLU A 294 -4.20 -6.77 10.72
C GLU A 294 -5.72 -6.58 10.66
N VAL A 295 -6.19 -5.39 10.27
CA VAL A 295 -7.62 -5.10 10.08
C VAL A 295 -8.23 -5.99 9.01
N LEU A 296 -7.55 -6.19 7.88
CA LEU A 296 -8.05 -7.02 6.78
C LEU A 296 -8.11 -8.50 7.17
N ASP A 297 -7.06 -9.02 7.81
CA ASP A 297 -7.04 -10.40 8.33
C ASP A 297 -8.20 -10.64 9.31
N GLN A 298 -8.40 -9.72 10.25
CA GLN A 298 -9.48 -9.80 11.23
C GLN A 298 -10.86 -9.66 10.58
N ALA A 299 -11.01 -8.81 9.57
CA ALA A 299 -12.28 -8.62 8.87
C ALA A 299 -12.69 -9.86 8.06
N VAL A 300 -11.74 -10.49 7.35
CA VAL A 300 -11.97 -11.74 6.63
C VAL A 300 -12.28 -12.87 7.61
N SER A 301 -11.53 -12.97 8.71
CA SER A 301 -11.76 -13.96 9.75
C SER A 301 -13.16 -13.82 10.35
N LEU A 302 -13.57 -12.61 10.74
CA LEU A 302 -14.91 -12.34 11.27
C LEU A 302 -16.02 -12.70 10.27
N LEU A 303 -15.86 -12.37 8.98
CA LEU A 303 -16.86 -12.71 7.96
C LEU A 303 -16.93 -14.22 7.67
N THR A 304 -15.81 -14.93 7.80
CA THR A 304 -15.72 -16.36 7.47
C THR A 304 -16.15 -17.25 8.64
N THR A 305 -15.66 -16.95 9.85
CA THR A 305 -15.79 -17.82 11.02
C THR A 305 -16.64 -17.21 12.14
N GLY A 306 -16.88 -15.90 12.11
CA GLY A 306 -17.50 -15.16 13.22
C GLY A 306 -16.56 -14.93 14.42
N GLU A 307 -15.29 -15.34 14.32
CA GLU A 307 -14.30 -15.22 15.39
C GLU A 307 -13.22 -14.19 15.05
N ARG A 308 -12.74 -13.47 16.08
CA ARG A 308 -11.54 -12.63 15.97
C ARG A 308 -10.31 -13.51 16.14
N ALA A 309 -9.96 -14.27 15.11
CA ALA A 309 -8.72 -15.03 15.04
C ALA A 309 -7.84 -14.48 13.91
N PRO A 310 -6.50 -14.54 14.03
CA PRO A 310 -5.63 -14.34 12.87
C PRO A 310 -6.12 -15.25 11.74
N HIS A 311 -6.19 -14.71 10.53
CA HIS A 311 -6.57 -15.51 9.39
C HIS A 311 -5.54 -16.63 9.22
N ALA A 312 -5.98 -17.90 9.24
CA ALA A 312 -5.10 -19.07 9.19
C ALA A 312 -4.39 -19.24 7.82
N GLY A 313 -4.58 -18.30 6.89
CA GLY A 313 -4.38 -18.49 5.45
C GLY A 313 -3.03 -18.05 4.86
N SER A 314 -2.19 -17.27 5.54
CA SER A 314 -0.88 -16.94 4.97
C SER A 314 0.18 -17.94 5.43
N SER A 315 0.29 -19.07 4.73
CA SER A 315 1.43 -19.97 4.90
C SER A 315 2.77 -19.35 4.44
N SER A 316 2.70 -18.23 3.71
CA SER A 316 3.84 -17.54 3.09
C SER A 316 4.43 -16.40 3.93
N HIS A 317 3.71 -15.87 4.94
CA HIS A 317 4.21 -14.79 5.80
C HIS A 317 4.00 -15.10 7.29
N PRO A 318 4.93 -14.72 8.18
CA PRO A 318 4.70 -14.76 9.61
C PRO A 318 3.49 -13.90 10.00
N PRO A 319 2.82 -14.21 11.13
CA PRO A 319 1.80 -13.35 11.71
C PRO A 319 2.25 -11.88 11.80
N ILE A 320 1.36 -10.96 11.44
CA ILE A 320 1.68 -9.53 11.31
C ILE A 320 2.23 -8.92 12.61
N GLY A 321 1.76 -9.39 13.77
CA GLY A 321 2.26 -8.94 15.08
C GLY A 321 3.73 -9.31 15.32
N ILE A 322 4.19 -10.45 14.79
CA ILE A 322 5.61 -10.85 14.86
C ILE A 322 6.44 -9.94 13.97
N ARG A 323 6.00 -9.70 12.73
CA ARG A 323 6.67 -8.79 11.77
C ARG A 323 6.81 -7.37 12.33
N ARG A 324 5.74 -6.85 12.95
CA ARG A 324 5.73 -5.55 13.63
C ARG A 324 6.78 -5.51 14.75
N GLU A 325 6.84 -6.52 15.61
CA GLU A 325 7.79 -6.51 16.74
C GLU A 325 9.24 -6.60 16.27
N VAL A 326 9.54 -7.38 15.23
CA VAL A 326 10.90 -7.42 14.63
C VAL A 326 11.37 -6.03 14.21
N VAL A 327 10.52 -5.25 13.52
CA VAL A 327 10.86 -3.87 13.13
C VAL A 327 11.04 -2.96 14.35
N ARG A 328 10.23 -3.14 15.39
CA ARG A 328 10.36 -2.37 16.63
C ARG A 328 11.64 -2.70 17.39
N GLU A 329 12.02 -3.98 17.45
CA GLU A 329 13.28 -4.43 18.03
C GLU A 329 14.47 -3.84 17.28
N GLU A 330 14.48 -3.92 15.95
CA GLU A 330 15.53 -3.29 15.14
C GLU A 330 15.61 -1.78 15.39
N ALA A 331 14.47 -1.09 15.50
CA ALA A 331 14.45 0.34 15.80
C ALA A 331 15.06 0.65 17.18
N ARG A 332 14.81 -0.20 18.20
CA ARG A 332 15.44 -0.07 19.53
C ARG A 332 16.95 -0.29 19.45
N ASP A 333 17.38 -1.31 18.74
CA ASP A 333 18.79 -1.68 18.62
C ASP A 333 19.60 -0.63 17.86
N GLU A 334 19.06 -0.11 16.74
CA GLU A 334 19.75 0.87 15.91
C GLU A 334 19.76 2.28 16.51
N LEU A 335 18.67 2.69 17.16
CA LEU A 335 18.49 4.09 17.60
C LEU A 335 18.68 4.29 19.11
N GLY A 336 18.72 3.22 19.91
CA GLY A 336 18.85 3.29 21.35
C GLY A 336 17.76 4.15 21.99
N GLU A 337 18.14 5.12 22.83
CA GLU A 337 17.19 6.02 23.50
C GLU A 337 16.34 6.84 22.51
N ARG A 338 16.82 7.07 21.29
CA ARG A 338 16.06 7.80 20.25
C ARG A 338 14.91 6.98 19.66
N ALA A 339 14.84 5.68 19.95
CA ALA A 339 13.75 4.82 19.49
C ALA A 339 12.42 5.15 20.19
N ALA A 340 12.44 5.56 21.46
CA ALA A 340 11.23 5.76 22.26
C ALA A 340 10.17 6.66 21.57
N PRO A 341 10.46 7.91 21.16
CA PRO A 341 9.45 8.75 20.51
C PRO A 341 8.94 8.19 19.16
N ILE A 342 9.76 7.40 18.47
CA ILE A 342 9.40 6.75 17.21
C ILE A 342 8.39 5.63 17.47
N LEU A 343 8.69 4.77 18.45
CA LEU A 343 7.83 3.67 18.85
C LEU A 343 6.53 4.14 19.51
N ASP A 344 6.58 5.25 20.26
CA ASP A 344 5.40 5.88 20.85
C ASP A 344 4.46 6.36 19.74
N MET A 345 4.97 7.06 18.72
CA MET A 345 4.18 7.47 17.56
C MET A 345 3.58 6.26 16.82
N GLY A 346 4.38 5.21 16.62
CA GLY A 346 3.91 3.96 16.03
C GLY A 346 2.77 3.31 16.82
N THR A 347 2.90 3.29 18.14
CA THR A 347 1.87 2.81 19.07
C THR A 347 0.60 3.65 18.97
N THR A 348 0.72 4.98 18.93
CA THR A 348 -0.43 5.89 18.76
C THR A 348 -1.20 5.58 17.47
N ILE A 349 -0.52 5.37 16.33
CA ILE A 349 -1.18 5.01 15.07
C ILE A 349 -1.96 3.70 15.21
N HIS A 350 -1.34 2.67 15.78
CA HIS A 350 -2.00 1.40 16.01
C HIS A 350 -3.23 1.53 16.92
N GLU A 351 -3.13 2.30 18.01
CA GLU A 351 -4.26 2.53 18.91
C GLU A 351 -5.41 3.31 18.25
N VAL A 352 -5.11 4.29 17.38
CA VAL A 352 -6.13 5.00 16.58
C VAL A 352 -6.88 4.01 15.69
N VAL A 353 -6.17 3.09 15.03
CA VAL A 353 -6.78 2.04 14.20
C VAL A 353 -7.66 1.12 15.06
N GLU A 354 -7.20 0.70 16.25
CA GLU A 354 -8.01 -0.13 17.16
C GLU A 354 -9.29 0.57 17.62
N VAL A 355 -9.26 1.91 17.83
CA VAL A 355 -10.47 2.68 18.15
C VAL A 355 -11.48 2.66 17.00
N LEU A 356 -11.03 2.84 15.76
CA LEU A 356 -11.89 2.78 14.56
C LEU A 356 -12.40 1.35 14.32
N TRP A 357 -11.54 0.36 14.51
CA TRP A 357 -11.85 -1.05 14.37
C TRP A 357 -12.90 -1.52 15.37
N ALA A 358 -12.80 -1.09 16.65
CA ALA A 358 -13.79 -1.42 17.68
C ALA A 358 -15.22 -1.00 17.33
N GLN A 359 -15.38 0.03 16.49
CA GLN A 359 -16.68 0.49 15.97
C GLN A 359 -17.11 -0.24 14.68
N THR A 360 -16.17 -0.86 13.98
CA THR A 360 -16.38 -1.51 12.68
C THR A 360 -16.62 -3.02 12.82
N ALA A 361 -15.88 -3.70 13.69
CA ALA A 361 -15.96 -5.15 13.90
C ALA A 361 -17.39 -5.67 14.21
N PRO A 362 -18.22 -4.98 15.03
CA PRO A 362 -19.60 -5.43 15.26
C PRO A 362 -20.44 -5.51 13.98
N VAL A 363 -20.21 -4.60 13.03
CA VAL A 363 -20.93 -4.60 11.74
C VAL A 363 -20.57 -5.82 10.90
N LEU A 364 -19.27 -6.17 10.84
CA LEU A 364 -18.80 -7.37 10.14
C LEU A 364 -19.36 -8.65 10.77
N LEU A 365 -19.42 -8.71 12.10
CA LEU A 365 -20.02 -9.85 12.81
C LEU A 365 -21.53 -9.97 12.53
N ASP A 366 -22.25 -8.85 12.44
CA ASP A 366 -23.66 -8.87 12.07
C ASP A 366 -23.87 -9.29 10.60
N LEU A 367 -22.98 -8.91 9.69
CA LEU A 367 -22.97 -9.38 8.31
C LEU A 367 -22.72 -10.91 8.24
N HIS A 368 -21.75 -11.41 9.00
CA HIS A 368 -21.50 -12.86 9.12
C HIS A 368 -22.75 -13.61 9.59
N ARG A 369 -23.43 -13.11 10.65
CA ARG A 369 -24.68 -13.69 11.17
C ARG A 369 -25.81 -13.68 10.14
N GLN A 370 -25.77 -12.77 9.17
CA GLN A 370 -26.71 -12.70 8.04
C GLN A 370 -26.31 -13.61 6.86
N GLY A 371 -25.18 -14.33 6.96
CA GLY A 371 -24.67 -15.21 5.92
C GLY A 371 -23.95 -14.48 4.79
N VAL A 372 -23.53 -13.22 5.01
CA VAL A 372 -22.70 -12.49 4.05
C VAL A 372 -21.28 -13.06 4.11
N ALA A 373 -20.79 -13.53 2.96
CA ALA A 373 -19.42 -14.01 2.78
C ALA A 373 -18.50 -12.89 2.25
N PRO A 374 -17.19 -12.94 2.52
CA PRO A 374 -16.23 -12.06 1.86
C PRO A 374 -16.17 -12.37 0.36
N ASP A 375 -15.59 -11.44 -0.41
CA ASP A 375 -15.28 -11.66 -1.83
C ASP A 375 -14.46 -12.95 -1.99
N ALA A 376 -14.73 -13.71 -3.06
CA ALA A 376 -14.11 -15.02 -3.30
C ALA A 376 -12.57 -14.97 -3.34
N ARG A 377 -11.97 -13.82 -3.62
CA ARG A 377 -10.51 -13.65 -3.60
C ARG A 377 -9.87 -13.90 -2.24
N TRP A 378 -10.60 -13.63 -1.15
CA TRP A 378 -10.15 -13.88 0.21
C TRP A 378 -10.21 -15.37 0.60
N THR A 379 -10.99 -16.17 -0.12
CA THR A 379 -11.24 -17.58 0.22
C THR A 379 -10.74 -18.56 -0.83
N ALA A 380 -10.35 -18.09 -2.02
CA ALA A 380 -9.94 -18.95 -3.13
C ALA A 380 -8.60 -19.69 -2.91
N ASN A 381 -7.86 -19.36 -1.84
CA ASN A 381 -6.63 -20.04 -1.43
C ASN A 381 -6.73 -20.65 -0.02
N LEU A 382 -7.94 -20.71 0.55
CA LEU A 382 -8.28 -21.50 1.73
C LEU A 382 -8.64 -22.94 1.30
#